data_AF-A0A7S1MQM0-F1
#
_entry.id   AF-A0A7S1MQM0-F1
#
_cell.length_a   1.000
_cell.length_b   1.000
_cell.length_c   1.000
_cell.angle_alpha   90.00
_cell.angle_beta   90.00
_cell.angle_gamma   90.00
#
_symmetry.space_group_name_H-M   'P 1'
#
loop_
_entity.id
_entity.type
_entity.pdbx_description
1 polymer ?
#
loop_
_entity_poly.entity_id
_entity_poly.type
_entity_poly.pdbx_seq_one_letter_code
_entity_poly.pdbx_strand_id
1 'polypeptide(L)'
;VFVMQPLHSHLRDAATLDPSLVKYYGSLGECMVTLFMAITGGSPWEALVQPLADISPMYTAVYALYLVVMLYGLANLFTAIFVESTKGFAQNDGQLQMKDLMNSKDANI
;
A
#
# COMPACT_ATOMS: atom_id res chain seq x y z
N VAL A 1 22.47 22.57 -5.86
CA VAL A 1 23.62 23.25 -5.24
C VAL A 1 23.35 23.70 -3.78
N PHE A 2 22.11 23.92 -3.34
CA PHE A 2 21.83 24.33 -1.93
C PHE A 2 21.44 23.21 -0.94
N VAL A 3 21.23 21.97 -1.40
CA VAL A 3 20.84 20.82 -0.52
C VAL A 3 22.01 19.85 -0.24
N MET A 4 23.19 20.11 -0.81
CA MET A 4 24.35 19.20 -0.72
C MET A 4 25.31 19.54 0.43
N GLN A 5 25.23 20.75 1.00
CA GLN A 5 26.14 21.20 2.06
C GLN A 5 25.86 20.59 3.46
N PRO A 6 24.60 20.35 3.88
CA PRO A 6 24.36 19.75 5.21
C PRO A 6 24.77 18.28 5.30
N LEU A 7 24.85 17.59 4.15
CA LEU A 7 25.16 16.17 4.09
C LEU A 7 26.65 15.92 4.40
N HIS A 8 27.56 16.84 4.07
CA HIS A 8 29.00 16.63 4.28
C HIS A 8 29.44 16.80 5.75
N SER A 9 28.75 17.59 6.57
CA SER A 9 29.13 17.82 7.97
C SER A 9 28.65 16.72 8.92
N HIS A 10 27.61 15.94 8.56
CA HIS A 10 27.14 14.80 9.35
C HIS A 10 27.74 13.45 8.92
N LEU A 11 28.49 13.41 7.81
CA LEU A 11 29.19 12.20 7.35
C LEU A 11 30.41 11.82 8.19
N ARG A 12 30.82 12.66 9.15
CA ARG A 12 31.94 12.36 10.04
C ARG A 12 31.54 11.49 11.24
N ASP A 13 30.25 11.43 11.57
CA ASP A 13 29.70 10.52 12.61
C ASP A 13 28.96 9.31 12.00
N ALA A 14 28.54 9.40 10.72
CA ALA A 14 27.80 8.35 10.00
C ALA A 14 28.68 7.23 9.42
N ALA A 15 29.95 7.11 9.83
CA ALA A 15 30.86 6.05 9.38
C ALA A 15 30.49 4.63 9.89
N THR A 16 29.34 4.49 10.56
CA THR A 16 28.85 3.22 11.14
C THR A 16 27.44 2.82 10.67
N LEU A 17 26.78 3.63 9.82
CA LEU A 17 25.44 3.34 9.32
C LEU A 17 25.51 2.61 7.98
N ASP A 18 24.78 1.51 7.85
CA ASP A 18 24.71 0.73 6.61
C ASP A 18 24.25 1.63 5.44
N PRO A 19 25.00 1.69 4.33
CA PRO A 19 24.62 2.47 3.14
C PRO A 19 23.23 2.12 2.58
N SER A 20 22.78 0.87 2.77
CA SER A 20 21.45 0.42 2.36
C SER A 20 20.34 1.06 3.20
N LEU A 21 20.58 1.27 4.49
CA LEU A 21 19.65 1.96 5.38
C LEU A 21 19.42 3.40 4.92
N VAL A 22 20.50 4.13 4.59
CA VAL A 22 20.42 5.51 4.09
C VAL A 22 19.68 5.54 2.75
N LYS A 23 19.91 4.55 1.88
CA LYS A 23 19.25 4.46 0.57
C LYS A 23 17.74 4.23 0.66
N TYR A 24 17.28 3.39 1.58
CA TYR A 24 15.87 2.99 1.66
C TYR A 24 15.06 3.77 2.71
N TYR A 25 15.74 4.31 3.73
CA TYR A 25 15.14 4.93 4.91
C TYR A 25 15.78 6.28 5.28
N GLY A 26 16.63 6.85 4.42
CA GLY A 26 17.29 8.14 4.65
C GLY A 26 16.36 9.34 4.72
N SER A 27 15.16 9.24 4.13
CA SER A 27 14.10 10.23 4.20
C SER A 27 12.72 9.58 4.31
N LEU A 28 11.73 10.36 4.76
CA LEU A 28 10.34 9.90 4.81
C LEU A 28 9.81 9.49 3.43
N GLY A 29 10.19 10.22 2.38
CA GLY A 29 9.79 9.91 1.00
C GLY A 29 10.35 8.57 0.52
N GLU A 30 11.64 8.32 0.76
CA GLU A 30 12.29 7.05 0.43
C GLU A 30 11.70 5.89 1.24
N CYS A 31 11.40 6.11 2.52
CA CYS A 31 10.72 5.13 3.36
C CYS A 31 9.35 4.74 2.79
N MET A 32 8.53 5.73 2.40
CA MET A 32 7.22 5.50 1.79
C MET A 32 7.34 4.71 0.47
N VAL A 33 8.32 5.03 -0.37
CA VAL A 33 8.59 4.30 -1.62
C VAL A 33 9.04 2.86 -1.31
N THR A 34 9.89 2.66 -0.31
CA THR A 34 10.34 1.32 0.13
C THR A 34 9.18 0.46 0.63
N LEU A 35 8.30 1.01 1.46
CA LEU A 35 7.10 0.33 1.96
C LEU A 35 6.14 -0.01 0.81
N PHE A 36 5.99 0.89 -0.16
CA PHE A 36 5.19 0.64 -1.36
C PHE A 36 5.79 -0.47 -2.23
N MET A 37 7.11 -0.47 -2.44
CA MET A 37 7.82 -1.53 -3.17
C MET A 37 7.64 -2.90 -2.49
N ALA A 38 7.62 -2.93 -1.16
CA ALA A 38 7.42 -4.16 -0.39
C ALA A 38 6.05 -4.80 -0.60
N ILE A 39 4.99 -4.00 -0.75
CA ILE A 39 3.61 -4.50 -0.97
C ILE A 39 3.38 -4.88 -2.43
N THR A 40 3.90 -4.08 -3.35
CA THR A 40 3.70 -4.28 -4.79
C THR A 40 4.60 -5.35 -5.39
N GLY A 41 5.57 -5.88 -4.63
CA GLY A 41 6.53 -6.87 -5.10
C GLY A 41 7.65 -6.27 -5.95
N GLY A 42 7.92 -4.96 -5.84
CA GLY A 42 9.01 -4.29 -6.55
C GLY A 42 10.41 -4.73 -6.13
N SER A 43 10.55 -5.28 -4.92
CA SER A 43 11.79 -5.86 -4.39
C SER A 43 11.45 -6.93 -3.34
N PRO A 44 12.30 -7.96 -3.11
CA PRO A 44 12.10 -8.91 -2.02
C PRO A 44 11.98 -8.18 -0.68
N TRP A 45 10.89 -8.40 0.03
CA TRP A 45 10.64 -7.76 1.33
C TRP A 45 11.70 -8.13 2.38
N GLU A 46 12.31 -9.32 2.27
CA GLU A 46 13.40 -9.74 3.18
C GLU A 46 14.61 -8.81 3.06
N ALA A 47 14.95 -8.38 1.83
CA ALA A 47 16.10 -7.53 1.57
C ALA A 47 15.85 -6.09 2.04
N LEU A 48 14.57 -5.67 2.08
CA LEU A 48 14.18 -4.36 2.57
C LEU A 48 14.15 -4.30 4.11
N VAL A 49 13.80 -5.41 4.77
CA VAL A 49 13.75 -5.46 6.24
C VAL A 49 15.10 -5.76 6.89
N GLN A 50 16.04 -6.38 6.16
CA GLN A 50 17.39 -6.67 6.65
C GLN A 50 18.09 -5.45 7.29
N PRO A 51 18.19 -4.27 6.63
CA PRO A 51 18.83 -3.11 7.26
C PRO A 51 18.07 -2.59 8.49
N LEU A 52 16.76 -2.88 8.63
CA LEU A 52 15.99 -2.55 9.84
C LEU A 52 16.27 -3.53 10.98
N ALA A 53 16.47 -4.81 10.64
CA ALA A 53 16.78 -5.86 11.61
C ALA A 53 18.13 -5.63 12.28
N ASP A 54 19.10 -5.09 11.55
CA ASP A 54 20.43 -4.75 12.06
C ASP A 54 20.41 -3.59 13.07
N ILE A 55 19.36 -2.75 13.05
CA ILE A 55 19.15 -1.68 14.05
C ILE A 55 18.44 -2.21 15.29
N SER A 56 17.25 -2.78 15.12
CA SER A 56 16.47 -3.31 16.23
C SER A 56 15.36 -4.26 15.76
N PRO A 57 15.16 -5.40 16.45
CA PRO A 57 14.06 -6.33 16.17
C PRO A 57 12.67 -5.69 16.24
N MET A 58 12.51 -4.59 17.00
CA MET A 58 11.23 -3.89 17.10
C MET A 58 10.81 -3.28 15.76
N TYR A 59 11.75 -2.73 14.97
CA TYR A 59 11.45 -2.17 13.66
C TYR A 59 11.04 -3.25 12.66
N THR A 60 11.68 -4.42 12.73
CA THR A 60 11.28 -5.61 11.97
C THR A 60 9.84 -6.03 12.30
N ALA A 61 9.46 -6.04 13.58
CA ALA A 61 8.10 -6.40 14.01
C ALA A 61 7.05 -5.40 13.49
N VAL A 62 7.32 -4.09 13.58
CA VAL A 62 6.43 -3.04 13.05
C VAL A 62 6.30 -3.15 11.53
N TYR A 63 7.40 -3.38 10.82
CA TYR A 63 7.41 -3.58 9.37
C TYR A 63 6.60 -4.82 8.96
N ALA A 64 6.75 -5.94 9.68
CA ALA A 64 5.99 -7.15 9.43
C ALA A 64 4.49 -6.95 9.68
N LEU A 65 4.11 -6.25 10.76
CA LEU A 65 2.72 -5.90 11.03
C LEU A 65 2.12 -5.05 9.92
N TYR A 66 2.87 -4.06 9.42
CA TYR A 66 2.47 -3.26 8.27
C TYR A 66 2.21 -4.12 7.03
N LEU A 67 3.11 -5.04 6.70
CA LEU A 67 2.90 -5.96 5.56
C LEU A 67 1.65 -6.82 5.73
N VAL A 68 1.41 -7.38 6.92
CA VAL A 68 0.21 -8.18 7.19
C VAL A 68 -1.06 -7.36 6.99
N VAL A 69 -1.11 -6.15 7.56
CA VAL A 69 -2.28 -5.26 7.43
C VAL A 69 -2.50 -4.84 5.98
N MET A 70 -1.44 -4.55 5.24
CA MET A 70 -1.57 -4.08 3.85
C MET A 70 -1.94 -5.21 2.88
N LEU A 71 -1.30 -6.38 3.01
CA LEU A 71 -1.54 -7.54 2.15
C LEU A 71 -2.85 -8.26 2.46
N TYR A 72 -3.18 -8.45 3.75
CA TYR A 72 -4.38 -9.20 4.16
C TYR A 72 -5.54 -8.33 4.64
N GLY A 73 -5.27 -7.12 5.13
CA GLY A 73 -6.32 -6.22 5.59
C GLY A 73 -6.84 -5.33 4.46
N LEU A 74 -5.98 -4.44 3.97
CA LEU A 74 -6.37 -3.39 3.05
C LEU A 74 -6.72 -3.93 1.65
N ALA A 75 -5.95 -4.88 1.13
CA ALA A 75 -6.27 -5.50 -0.17
C ALA A 75 -7.65 -6.18 -0.14
N ASN A 76 -7.93 -6.95 0.92
CA ASN A 76 -9.23 -7.62 1.09
C ASN A 76 -10.37 -6.62 1.33
N LEU A 77 -10.10 -5.52 2.04
CA LEU A 77 -11.06 -4.42 2.19
C LEU A 77 -11.40 -3.81 0.82
N PHE A 78 -10.39 -3.53 -0.01
CA PHE A 78 -10.63 -3.01 -1.35
C PHE A 78 -11.41 -4.00 -2.23
N THR A 79 -11.09 -5.29 -2.16
CA THR A 79 -11.87 -6.32 -2.85
C THR A 79 -13.32 -6.34 -2.36
N ALA A 80 -13.57 -6.28 -1.05
CA ALA A 80 -14.91 -6.23 -0.50
C ALA A 80 -15.72 -5.01 -0.99
N ILE A 81 -15.10 -3.83 -0.99
CA ILE A 81 -15.71 -2.60 -1.51
C ILE A 81 -16.04 -2.73 -3.01
N PHE A 82 -15.14 -3.32 -3.79
CA PHE A 82 -15.34 -3.49 -5.23
C PHE A 82 -16.47 -4.48 -5.54
N VAL A 83 -16.54 -5.59 -4.80
CA VAL A 83 -17.61 -6.57 -4.89
C VAL A 83 -18.95 -5.95 -4.51
N GLU A 84 -18.99 -5.15 -3.44
CA GLU A 84 -20.21 -4.45 -3.01
C GLU A 84 -20.69 -3.47 -4.08
N SER A 85 -19.76 -2.70 -4.67
CA SER A 85 -20.07 -1.77 -5.76
C SER A 85 -20.63 -2.51 -6.98
N THR A 86 -20.02 -3.65 -7.36
CA THR A 86 -20.48 -4.47 -8.49
C THR A 86 -21.86 -5.07 -8.24
N LYS A 87 -22.15 -5.53 -7.02
CA LYS A 87 -23.49 -6.00 -6.62
C LYS A 87 -24.53 -4.88 -6.71
N GLY A 88 -24.18 -3.67 -6.28
CA GLY A 88 -25.04 -2.50 -6.41
C GLY A 88 -25.43 -2.21 -7.86
N PHE A 89 -24.48 -2.28 -8.80
CA PHE A 89 -24.77 -2.12 -10.23
C PHE A 89 -25.67 -3.24 -10.78
N ALA A 90 -25.37 -4.50 -10.47
CA ALA A 90 -26.17 -5.63 -10.95
C ALA A 90 -27.61 -5.62 -10.41
N GLN A 91 -27.81 -5.22 -9.15
CA GLN A 91 -29.15 -5.10 -8.56
C GLN A 91 -29.94 -3.96 -9.19
N ASN A 92 -29.29 -2.82 -9.48
CA ASN A 92 -29.96 -1.68 -10.08
C ASN A 92 -30.43 -2.00 -11.52
N ASP A 93 -29.62 -2.70 -12.30
CA ASP A 93 -29.98 -3.15 -13.65
C ASP A 93 -31.16 -4.13 -13.63
N GLY A 94 -31.20 -5.06 -12.67
CA GLY A 94 -32.32 -6.00 -12.53
C GLY A 94 -33.64 -5.31 -12.13
N GLN A 95 -33.59 -4.29 -11.27
CA GLN A 95 -34.77 -3.51 -10.89
C GLN A 95 -35.29 -2.63 -12.03
N LEU A 96 -34.40 -2.06 -12.84
CA LEU A 96 -34.77 -1.29 -14.02
C LEU A 96 -35.52 -2.17 -15.03
N GLN A 97 -34.98 -3.34 -15.36
CA GLN A 97 -35.64 -4.28 -16.29
C GLN A 97 -37.00 -4.77 -15.76
N MET A 98 -37.11 -5.05 -14.45
CA MET A 98 -38.39 -5.45 -13.86
C MET A 98 -39.45 -4.34 -13.97
N LYS A 99 -39.06 -3.07 -13.70
CA LYS A 99 -39.96 -1.92 -13.85
C LYS A 99 -40.40 -1.74 -15.30
N ASP A 100 -39.50 -1.90 -16.26
CA ASP A 100 -39.82 -1.79 -17.68
C ASP A 100 -40.83 -2.87 -18.12
N LEU A 101 -40.67 -4.10 -17.63
CA LEU A 101 -41.60 -5.19 -17.91
C LEU A 101 -42.99 -4.99 -17.27
N MET A 102 -43.06 -4.41 -16.07
CA MET A 102 -44.34 -4.09 -15.42
C MET A 102 -45.08 -2.99 -16.20
N ASN A 103 -44.39 -1.90 -16.55
CA ASN A 103 -44.96 -0.82 -17.37
C ASN A 103 -45.39 -1.31 -18.76
N SER A 104 -44.64 -2.23 -19.36
CA SER A 104 -44.98 -2.85 -20.66
C SER A 104 -46.25 -3.70 -20.59
N LYS A 105 -46.52 -4.38 -19.46
CA LYS A 105 -47.73 -5.18 -19.29
C LYS A 105 -48.96 -4.32 -19.05
N ASP A 106 -48.82 -3.24 -18.28
CA ASP A 106 -49.93 -2.33 -17.99
C ASP A 106 -50.36 -1.48 -19.20
N ALA A 107 -49.45 -1.23 -20.14
CA ALA A 107 -49.74 -0.49 -21.38
C ALA A 107 -50.45 -1.33 -22.47
N ASN A 108 -50.52 -2.66 -22.30
CA ASN A 108 -51.07 -3.59 -23.30
C ASN A 108 -52.36 -4.28 -22.84
N ILE A 109 -53.01 -3.76 -21.81
CA ILE A 109 -54.33 -4.19 -21.29
C ILE A 109 -55.33 -3.04 -21.47
#